data_AF-A0A517NJY4-F1
#
_entry.id   AF-A0A517NJY4-F1
#
_cell.length_a   1.000
_cell.length_b   1.000
_cell.length_c   1.000
_cell.angle_alpha   90.00
_cell.angle_beta   90.00
_cell.angle_gamma   90.00
#
_symmetry.space_group_name_H-M   'P 1'
#
loop_
_entity.id
_entity.type
_entity.pdbx_description
1 polymer ?
#
loop_
_entity_poly.entity_id
_entity_poly.type
_entity_poly.pdbx_seq_one_letter_code
_entity_poly.pdbx_strand_id
1 'polypeptide(L)'
;MDRPEVFGAVAQMLEETLSPEQISGVLKGNGGAVRISHQTIYKYVWTLPKDHPHRRALRRRGRRPRRAKPGFINKAIKNRVSIHTASQSCQPSQAVR
;
A
#
# COMPACT_ATOMS: atom_id res chain seq x y z
N MET A 1 -22.26 2.06 19.19
CA MET A 1 -21.09 2.89 18.82
C MET A 1 -21.51 4.30 19.16
N ASP A 2 -21.06 4.79 20.31
CA ASP A 2 -21.86 5.76 21.07
C ASP A 2 -21.34 7.20 20.91
N ARG A 3 -20.63 7.48 19.80
CA ARG A 3 -20.01 8.79 19.52
C ARG A 3 -20.37 9.27 18.10
N PRO A 4 -21.53 9.93 17.92
CA PRO A 4 -22.04 10.34 16.61
C PRO A 4 -21.17 11.42 15.93
N GLU A 5 -20.48 12.27 16.68
CA GLU A 5 -19.63 13.34 16.12
C GLU A 5 -18.46 12.77 15.30
N VAL A 6 -17.85 11.68 15.78
CA VAL A 6 -16.71 11.07 15.12
C VAL A 6 -17.13 10.38 13.82
N PHE A 7 -18.38 9.95 13.75
CA PHE A 7 -18.96 9.39 12.54
C PHE A 7 -19.11 10.44 11.44
N GLY A 8 -19.51 11.67 11.79
CA GLY A 8 -19.59 12.77 10.84
C GLY A 8 -18.24 13.02 10.17
N ALA A 9 -17.17 13.08 10.96
CA ALA A 9 -15.82 13.23 10.44
C ALA A 9 -15.38 12.06 9.55
N VAL A 10 -15.65 10.82 9.97
CA VAL A 10 -15.35 9.62 9.15
C VAL A 10 -16.15 9.63 7.85
N ALA A 11 -17.43 10.01 7.87
CA ALA A 11 -18.27 10.10 6.69
C ALA A 11 -17.77 11.16 5.70
N GLN A 12 -17.37 12.33 6.19
CA GLN A 12 -16.78 13.39 5.37
C GLN A 12 -15.48 12.92 4.70
N MET A 13 -14.59 12.28 5.45
CA MET A 13 -13.34 11.75 4.89
C MET A 13 -13.58 10.60 3.88
N LEU A 14 -14.64 9.80 4.07
CA LEU A 14 -15.04 8.78 3.09
C LEU A 14 -15.56 9.41 1.79
N GLU A 15 -16.22 10.57 1.88
CA GLU A 15 -16.66 11.35 0.71
C GLU A 15 -15.47 11.96 -0.04
N GLU A 16 -14.44 12.39 0.69
CA GLU A 16 -13.14 12.81 0.15
C GLU A 16 -12.32 11.64 -0.43
N THR A 17 -12.88 10.44 -0.51
CA THR A 17 -12.27 9.22 -1.05
C THR A 17 -11.03 8.72 -0.30
N LEU A 18 -10.88 9.08 0.98
CA LEU A 18 -9.83 8.55 1.84
C LEU A 18 -10.10 7.08 2.21
N SER A 19 -9.05 6.26 2.27
CA SER A 19 -9.12 4.88 2.72
C SER A 19 -9.29 4.79 4.24
N PRO A 20 -9.90 3.72 4.79
CA PRO A 20 -10.01 3.51 6.23
C PRO A 20 -8.68 3.61 7.00
N GLU A 21 -7.59 3.17 6.40
CA GLU A 21 -6.23 3.30 6.95
C GLU A 21 -5.77 4.76 6.98
N GLN A 22 -6.01 5.52 5.91
CA GLN A 22 -5.68 6.94 5.84
C GLN A 22 -6.47 7.73 6.88
N ILE A 23 -7.78 7.46 7.00
CA ILE A 23 -8.66 8.09 8.00
C ILE A 23 -8.13 7.81 9.42
N SER A 24 -7.79 6.56 9.72
CA SER A 24 -7.21 6.20 11.01
C SER A 24 -5.89 6.93 11.29
N GLY A 25 -5.05 7.12 10.24
CA GLY A 25 -3.82 7.89 10.31
C GLY A 25 -4.05 9.38 10.59
N VAL A 26 -4.99 10.00 9.88
CA VAL A 26 -5.34 11.43 10.04
C VAL A 26 -5.89 11.69 11.45
N LEU A 27 -6.82 10.85 11.91
CA LEU A 27 -7.39 10.94 13.26
C LEU A 27 -6.31 10.79 14.35
N LYS A 28 -5.27 9.99 14.10
CA LYS A 28 -4.13 9.84 15.01
C LYS A 28 -3.19 11.05 14.97
N GLY A 29 -2.99 11.66 13.80
CA GLY A 29 -2.06 12.77 13.58
C GLY A 29 -2.55 14.12 14.12
N ASN A 30 -3.85 14.38 14.05
CA ASN A 30 -4.45 15.66 14.45
C ASN A 30 -4.57 15.86 15.97
N GLY A 31 -3.78 15.15 16.78
CA GLY A 31 -3.85 15.23 18.25
C GLY A 31 -5.19 14.73 18.82
N GLY A 32 -5.96 13.97 18.03
CA GLY A 32 -7.34 13.61 18.35
C GLY A 32 -7.46 12.79 19.62
N ALA A 33 -8.28 13.27 20.57
CA ALA A 33 -8.69 12.54 21.77
C ALA A 33 -9.36 11.18 21.46
N VAL A 34 -9.78 10.97 20.21
CA VAL A 34 -10.44 9.74 19.75
C VAL A 34 -9.55 8.98 18.78
N ARG A 35 -9.08 7.82 19.23
CA ARG A 35 -8.40 6.83 18.39
C ARG A 35 -9.41 5.85 17.83
N ILE A 36 -9.70 5.95 16.53
CA ILE A 36 -10.50 4.94 15.82
C ILE A 36 -9.57 4.04 15.01
N SER A 37 -9.70 2.73 15.22
CA SER A 37 -9.02 1.74 14.38
C SER A 37 -9.65 1.69 12.99
N HIS A 38 -8.83 1.51 11.95
CA HIS A 38 -9.32 1.27 10.59
C HIS A 38 -10.32 0.09 10.54
N GLN A 39 -10.15 -0.96 11.37
CA GLN A 39 -11.10 -2.07 11.44
C GLN A 39 -12.50 -1.66 11.91
N THR A 40 -12.59 -0.66 12.78
CA THR A 40 -13.88 -0.09 13.18
C THR A 40 -14.57 0.59 12.01
N ILE A 41 -13.81 1.35 11.21
CA ILE A 41 -14.30 2.02 10.00
C ILE A 41 -14.76 0.98 8.98
N TYR A 42 -14.00 -0.12 8.80
CA TYR A 42 -14.42 -1.23 7.94
C TYR A 42 -15.75 -1.86 8.37
N LYS A 43 -15.93 -2.13 9.67
CA LYS A 43 -17.19 -2.66 10.20
C LYS A 43 -18.34 -1.71 9.88
N TYR A 44 -18.14 -0.42 10.07
CA TYR A 44 -19.14 0.59 9.70
C TYR A 44 -19.47 0.54 8.21
N VAL A 45 -18.48 0.63 7.32
CA VAL A 45 -18.72 0.59 5.87
C VAL A 45 -19.44 -0.71 5.46
N TRP A 46 -19.21 -1.82 6.16
CA TRP A 46 -19.87 -3.10 5.86
C TRP A 46 -21.33 -3.17 6.34
N THR A 47 -21.73 -2.32 7.28
CA THR A 47 -23.15 -2.15 7.65
C THR A 47 -23.94 -1.35 6.61
N LEU A 48 -23.27 -0.56 5.76
CA LEU A 48 -23.94 0.18 4.68
C LEU A 48 -24.53 -0.76 3.62
N PRO A 49 -25.58 -0.32 2.89
CA PRO A 49 -26.16 -1.11 1.81
C PRO A 49 -25.11 -1.51 0.76
N LYS A 50 -25.31 -2.67 0.12
CA LYS A 50 -24.33 -3.27 -0.80
C LYS A 50 -23.96 -2.36 -1.97
N ASP A 51 -24.92 -1.54 -2.41
CA ASP A 51 -24.78 -0.63 -3.53
C ASP A 51 -24.23 0.75 -3.13
N HIS A 52 -23.99 0.98 -1.84
CA HIS A 52 -23.42 2.23 -1.34
C HIS A 52 -22.07 2.53 -2.01
N PRO A 53 -21.82 3.76 -2.51
CA PRO A 53 -20.60 4.10 -3.23
C PRO A 53 -19.33 3.77 -2.46
N HIS A 54 -19.22 4.15 -1.18
CA HIS A 54 -18.04 3.80 -0.36
C HIS A 54 -17.83 2.28 -0.25
N ARG A 55 -18.88 1.51 0.11
CA ARG A 55 -18.76 0.05 0.18
C ARG A 55 -18.34 -0.56 -1.15
N ARG A 56 -18.88 -0.03 -2.24
CA ARG A 56 -18.59 -0.48 -3.61
C ARG A 56 -17.18 -0.11 -4.08
N ALA A 57 -16.65 1.03 -3.67
CA ALA A 57 -15.30 1.49 -3.97
C ALA A 57 -14.24 0.63 -3.26
N LEU A 58 -14.52 0.19 -2.03
CA LEU A 58 -13.64 -0.71 -1.28
C LEU A 58 -13.65 -2.17 -1.78
N ARG A 59 -14.63 -2.56 -2.59
CA ARG A 59 -14.60 -3.89 -3.22
C ARG A 59 -13.55 -3.90 -4.31
N ARG A 60 -12.70 -4.93 -4.31
CA ARG A 60 -11.82 -5.23 -5.45
C ARG A 60 -12.65 -5.36 -6.73
N ARG A 61 -12.64 -4.33 -7.57
CA ARG A 61 -13.13 -4.41 -8.95
C ARG A 61 -11.95 -4.75 -9.85
N GLY A 62 -12.08 -5.83 -10.64
CA GLY A 62 -11.24 -6.02 -11.81
C GLY A 62 -9.74 -6.22 -11.55
N ARG A 63 -9.36 -7.20 -10.74
CA ARG A 63 -8.05 -7.86 -10.92
C ARG A 63 -8.22 -9.34 -10.63
N ARG A 64 -8.47 -10.12 -11.69
CA ARG A 64 -8.31 -11.58 -11.61
C ARG A 64 -6.89 -11.83 -11.09
N PRO A 65 -6.69 -12.74 -10.11
CA PRO A 65 -5.34 -13.21 -9.83
C PRO A 65 -4.79 -13.70 -11.16
N ARG A 66 -3.74 -13.03 -11.68
CA ARG A 66 -2.98 -13.61 -12.77
C ARG A 66 -2.41 -14.88 -12.17
N ARG A 67 -2.98 -16.05 -12.52
CA ARG A 67 -2.25 -17.32 -12.41
C ARG A 67 -0.86 -17.01 -12.94
N ALA A 68 0.17 -17.32 -12.16
CA ALA A 68 1.56 -16.94 -12.44
C ALA A 68 1.81 -16.97 -13.95
N LYS A 69 2.27 -15.85 -14.53
CA LYS A 69 2.53 -15.80 -15.98
C LYS A 69 3.37 -17.03 -16.33
N PRO A 70 2.90 -17.97 -17.19
CA PRO A 70 3.79 -18.99 -17.71
C PRO A 70 4.83 -18.23 -18.51
N GLY A 71 6.06 -18.15 -17.99
CA GLY A 71 7.12 -17.33 -18.55
C GLY A 71 7.44 -16.05 -17.77
N PHE A 72 7.48 -16.07 -16.43
CA PHE A 72 8.57 -15.30 -15.80
C PHE A 72 9.85 -15.90 -16.35
N ILE A 73 10.34 -15.28 -17.43
CA ILE A 73 11.48 -15.81 -18.13
C ILE A 73 12.64 -15.65 -17.16
N ASN A 74 13.14 -16.76 -16.62
CA ASN A 74 14.45 -16.86 -15.97
C ASN A 74 15.55 -16.65 -17.01
N LYS A 75 15.49 -15.57 -17.80
CA LYS A 75 16.55 -15.16 -18.70
C LYS A 75 17.56 -14.45 -17.81
N ALA A 76 18.61 -15.19 -17.44
CA ALA A 76 19.81 -14.57 -16.90
C ALA A 76 20.24 -13.43 -17.85
N ILE A 77 20.57 -12.27 -17.29
CA ILE A 77 21.09 -11.14 -18.06
C ILE A 77 22.35 -11.65 -18.79
N LYS A 78 22.36 -11.58 -20.12
CA LYS A 78 23.57 -11.91 -20.91
C LYS A 78 24.70 -10.99 -20.43
N ASN A 79 25.87 -11.55 -20.16
CA ASN A 79 27.05 -10.84 -19.64
C ASN A 79 26.91 -10.31 -18.20
N ARG A 80 26.20 -11.04 -17.33
CA ARG A 80 26.22 -10.73 -15.88
C ARG A 80 27.66 -10.83 -15.35
N VAL A 81 28.23 -9.71 -14.94
CA VAL A 81 29.53 -9.66 -14.27
C VAL A 81 29.33 -10.03 -12.80
N SER A 82 30.16 -10.94 -12.28
CA SER A 82 30.15 -11.30 -10.86
C SER A 82 30.74 -10.16 -10.03
N ILE A 83 30.20 -9.95 -8.83
CA ILE A 83 30.74 -8.96 -7.87
C ILE A 83 32.23 -9.23 -7.54
N HIS A 84 32.66 -10.50 -7.63
CA HIS A 84 34.04 -10.90 -7.40
C HIS A 84 34.97 -10.60 -8.59
N THR A 85 34.40 -10.37 -9.78
CA THR A 85 35.16 -9.99 -10.99
C THR A 85 35.36 -8.47 -11.06
N ALA A 86 34.38 -7.68 -10.59
CA ALA A 86 34.46 -6.22 -10.60
C ALA A 86 35.58 -5.64 -9.70
N SER A 87 36.09 -6.40 -8.73
CA SER A 87 37.19 -5.97 -7.86
C SER A 87 38.58 -6.09 -8.50
N GLN A 88 38.71 -6.69 -9.68
CA GLN A 88 40.01 -6.91 -10.34
C GLN A 88 40.40 -5.83 -11.36
N SER A 89 39.48 -4.99 -11.82
CA SER A 89 39.78 -3.96 -12.83
C SER A 89 40.39 -2.67 -12.26
N CYS A 90 40.40 -2.51 -10.94
CA CYS A 90 41.08 -1.41 -10.24
C CYS A 90 42.37 -1.90 -9.58
N GLN A 91 43.32 -2.40 -10.36
CA GLN A 91 44.70 -2.53 -9.88
C GLN A 91 45.48 -1.35 -10.47
N PRO A 92 46.05 -0.44 -9.64
CA PRO A 92 46.88 0.64 -10.15
C PRO A 92 48.10 0.02 -10.85
N SER A 93 48.38 0.46 -12.07
CA SER A 93 49.57 0.10 -12.83
C SER A 93 50.81 0.31 -11.96
N GLN A 94 51.54 -0.76 -11.63
CA GLN A 94 52.83 -0.62 -10.97
C GLN A 94 53.78 0.11 -11.93
N ALA A 95 54.26 1.27 -11.51
CA ALA A 95 55.29 2.02 -12.20
C ALA A 95 56.58 1.20 -12.21
N VAL A 96 57.02 0.80 -13.40
CA VAL A 96 58.33 0.21 -13.63
C VAL A 96 59.37 1.32 -13.44
N ARG A 97 60.39 1.06 -12.61
CA ARG A 97 61.58 1.90 -12.46
C ARG A 97 62.60 1.60 -13.55
#